data_AF-A0A0W8FF38-F1
#
_entry.id   AF-A0A0W8FF38-F1
#
_cell.length_a   1.000
_cell.length_b   1.000
_cell.length_c   1.000
_cell.angle_alpha   90.00
_cell.angle_beta   90.00
_cell.angle_gamma   90.00
#
_symmetry.space_group_name_H-M   'P 1'
#
loop_
_entity.id
_entity.type
_entity.pdbx_description
1 polymer ?
#
loop_
_entity_poly.entity_id
_entity_poly.type
_entity_poly.pdbx_seq_one_letter_code
_entity_poly.pdbx_strand_id
1 'polypeptide(L)'
;MKGAAALADCLRRSADAVYAVPGYPVTELAEILGAQVAVNEKVALEYALGDSIAGRRAAVIVKNAGLNVCADPLVTATVQGVRSGVVIAVGDDIDAVGSQTAQDSRYYGEVACVPVLEPDGETCTQAVEASFAASEAFSRVALLRLTPSLLEGEVAEGECTRRNGSGRLADRELTMRGKVAEAERLTAAMFSWSRASPLNRMRGGRVAAGAAPGRSRAVTVYPPPADPEVLEETCEYGRPFLREHRFAAPPEVRGPSERYDARGYYRTFCRECPFAGVMETLSGRGMKVICDTGCSLFAINPPYSVGLAGYGLGSSVAVAATSTGVALTGDYALLHSGINALVDVYERRIPVLCIVLKNNRMGMTGGQPAYDVMRYLRWADPTVCSADDADTLDEVLVMPEAPCTVVIEGRCPEGGQHETVAC
;
A
#
# COMPACT_ATOMS: atom_id res chain seq x y z
N MET A 1 -5.28 31.45 4.54
CA MET A 1 -6.20 30.37 4.99
C MET A 1 -5.45 29.49 6.01
N LYS A 2 -6.13 28.87 6.98
CA LYS A 2 -5.48 27.88 7.87
C LYS A 2 -5.01 26.67 7.07
N GLY A 3 -3.81 26.15 7.34
CA GLY A 3 -3.19 25.06 6.57
C GLY A 3 -4.04 23.81 6.46
N ALA A 4 -4.63 23.34 7.57
CA ALA A 4 -5.53 22.19 7.58
C ALA A 4 -6.73 22.36 6.63
N ALA A 5 -7.33 23.56 6.57
CA ALA A 5 -8.46 23.85 5.69
C ALA A 5 -8.05 23.87 4.20
N ALA A 6 -6.88 24.43 3.89
CA ALA A 6 -6.35 24.47 2.53
C ALA A 6 -6.01 23.06 2.01
N LEU A 7 -5.38 22.23 2.84
CA LEU A 7 -5.09 20.83 2.53
C LEU A 7 -6.38 20.04 2.32
N ALA A 8 -7.37 20.23 3.19
CA ALA A 8 -8.65 19.56 3.06
C ALA A 8 -9.38 19.91 1.76
N ASP A 9 -9.42 21.19 1.36
CA ASP A 9 -10.02 21.59 0.08
C ASP A 9 -9.31 20.93 -1.11
N CYS A 10 -7.98 20.94 -1.10
CA CYS A 10 -7.21 20.37 -2.21
C CYS A 10 -7.30 18.84 -2.27
N LEU A 11 -7.22 18.14 -1.12
CA LEU A 11 -7.41 16.69 -1.06
C LEU A 11 -8.80 16.27 -1.53
N ARG A 12 -9.85 17.01 -1.15
CA ARG A 12 -11.23 16.75 -1.60
C ARG A 12 -11.39 16.87 -3.12
N ARG A 13 -10.63 17.76 -3.77
CA ARG A 13 -10.65 17.92 -5.24
C ARG A 13 -9.80 16.88 -5.97
N SER A 14 -8.82 16.30 -5.27
CA SER A 14 -7.77 15.46 -5.88
C SER A 14 -8.01 13.96 -5.68
N ALA A 15 -8.62 13.56 -4.57
CA ALA A 15 -8.91 12.17 -4.22
C ALA A 15 -10.39 11.83 -4.44
N ASP A 16 -10.66 10.60 -4.87
CA ASP A 16 -12.02 10.05 -5.01
C ASP A 16 -12.48 9.36 -3.72
N ALA A 17 -11.53 8.85 -2.92
CA ALA A 17 -11.76 8.26 -1.61
C ALA A 17 -10.76 8.79 -0.58
N VAL A 18 -11.20 8.97 0.67
CA VAL A 18 -10.34 9.42 1.77
C VAL A 18 -10.64 8.57 3.00
N TYR A 19 -9.61 7.91 3.51
CA TYR A 19 -9.65 7.13 4.75
C TYR A 19 -8.83 7.80 5.84
N ALA A 20 -9.17 7.53 7.10
CA ALA A 20 -8.41 8.03 8.22
C ALA A 20 -8.37 7.05 9.38
N VAL A 21 -7.35 7.20 10.22
CA VAL A 21 -7.39 6.80 11.62
C VAL A 21 -7.04 8.04 12.44
N PRO A 22 -8.00 8.60 13.20
CA PRO A 22 -7.80 9.87 13.89
C PRO A 22 -6.62 9.85 14.87
N GLY A 23 -5.85 10.93 14.86
CA GLY A 23 -4.74 11.12 15.79
C GLY A 23 -4.10 12.48 15.58
N TYR A 24 -3.75 13.16 16.68
CA TYR A 24 -2.99 14.41 16.62
C TYR A 24 -1.68 14.17 15.83
N PRO A 25 -1.29 15.07 14.90
CA PRO A 25 -1.86 16.40 14.65
C PRO A 25 -2.91 16.48 13.52
N VAL A 26 -3.30 15.36 12.91
CA VAL A 26 -4.15 15.36 11.69
C VAL A 26 -5.64 15.12 11.95
N THR A 27 -6.06 15.07 13.22
CA THR A 27 -7.48 14.87 13.59
C THR A 27 -8.40 15.89 12.93
N GLU A 28 -8.09 17.19 13.03
CA GLU A 28 -8.91 18.26 12.42
C GLU A 28 -8.95 18.14 10.89
N LEU A 29 -7.84 17.78 10.26
CA LEU A 29 -7.78 17.56 8.80
C LEU A 29 -8.74 16.44 8.37
N ALA A 30 -8.71 15.30 9.09
CA ALA A 30 -9.61 14.18 8.83
C ALA A 30 -11.09 14.54 9.02
N GLU A 31 -11.40 15.32 10.06
CA GLU A 31 -12.75 15.81 10.34
C GLU A 31 -13.27 16.75 9.24
N ILE A 32 -12.47 17.75 8.83
CA ILE A 32 -12.85 18.67 7.75
C ILE A 32 -13.10 17.89 6.45
N LEU A 33 -12.27 16.89 6.14
CA LEU A 33 -12.42 16.06 4.95
C LEU A 33 -13.65 15.14 4.98
N GLY A 34 -14.24 14.88 6.16
CA GLY A 34 -15.22 13.82 6.31
C GLY A 34 -14.64 12.45 5.98
N ALA A 35 -13.37 12.23 6.32
CA ALA A 35 -12.65 11.01 5.99
C ALA A 35 -13.29 9.77 6.63
N GLN A 36 -13.31 8.66 5.90
CA GLN A 36 -13.87 7.41 6.40
C GLN A 36 -12.94 6.78 7.43
N VAL A 37 -13.39 6.62 8.68
CA VAL A 37 -12.56 6.05 9.74
C VAL A 37 -12.50 4.53 9.63
N ALA A 38 -11.34 3.97 9.28
CA ALA A 38 -11.14 2.53 9.23
C ALA A 38 -10.81 1.96 10.63
N VAL A 39 -11.00 0.65 10.81
CA VAL A 39 -10.66 -0.05 12.06
C VAL A 39 -9.20 0.12 12.50
N ASN A 40 -8.26 0.25 11.56
CA ASN A 40 -6.86 0.59 11.79
C ASN A 40 -6.18 1.13 10.51
N GLU A 41 -4.93 1.54 10.63
CA GLU A 41 -4.19 2.23 9.56
C GLU A 41 -3.80 1.30 8.40
N LYS A 42 -3.49 0.03 8.71
CA LYS A 42 -3.21 -1.00 7.69
C LYS A 42 -4.43 -1.18 6.79
N VAL A 43 -5.61 -1.35 7.38
CA VAL A 43 -6.88 -1.47 6.65
C VAL A 43 -7.21 -0.21 5.86
N ALA A 44 -6.95 0.99 6.41
CA ALA A 44 -7.12 2.25 5.68
C ALA A 44 -6.25 2.31 4.41
N LEU A 45 -4.98 1.91 4.50
CA LEU A 45 -4.09 1.85 3.35
C LEU A 45 -4.50 0.75 2.36
N GLU A 46 -4.96 -0.40 2.85
CA GLU A 46 -5.43 -1.50 2.00
C GLU A 46 -6.68 -1.12 1.19
N TYR A 47 -7.65 -0.43 1.79
CA TYR A 47 -8.77 0.12 1.02
C TYR A 47 -8.32 1.10 -0.05
N ALA A 48 -7.37 1.99 0.27
CA ALA A 48 -6.81 2.93 -0.70
C ALA A 48 -6.05 2.24 -1.85
N LEU A 49 -5.35 1.13 -1.56
CA LEU A 49 -4.72 0.30 -2.58
C LEU A 49 -5.76 -0.41 -3.46
N GLY A 50 -6.89 -0.85 -2.89
CA GLY A 50 -8.00 -1.41 -3.66
C GLY A 50 -8.68 -0.35 -4.54
N ASP A 51 -8.93 0.86 -4.03
CA ASP A 51 -9.41 1.99 -4.81
C ASP A 51 -8.50 2.27 -6.01
N SER A 52 -7.19 2.26 -5.79
CA SER A 52 -6.21 2.42 -6.84
C SER A 52 -6.36 1.37 -7.94
N ILE A 53 -6.48 0.08 -7.58
CA ILE A 53 -6.71 -1.01 -8.53
C ILE A 53 -7.99 -0.79 -9.35
N ALA A 54 -9.04 -0.26 -8.71
CA ALA A 54 -10.32 0.10 -9.32
C ALA A 54 -10.28 1.40 -10.14
N GLY A 55 -9.14 2.07 -10.23
CA GLY A 55 -8.95 3.29 -11.01
C GLY A 55 -9.27 4.59 -10.27
N ARG A 56 -9.52 4.54 -8.95
CA ARG A 56 -9.81 5.71 -8.11
C ARG A 56 -8.56 6.20 -7.37
N ARG A 57 -8.38 7.52 -7.27
CA ARG A 57 -7.36 8.10 -6.40
C ARG A 57 -7.82 8.01 -4.95
N ALA A 58 -6.90 7.69 -4.05
CA ALA A 58 -7.21 7.57 -2.63
C ALA A 58 -6.18 8.31 -1.75
N ALA A 59 -6.68 8.92 -0.68
CA ALA A 59 -5.86 9.50 0.37
C ALA A 59 -6.07 8.78 1.71
N VAL A 60 -5.00 8.68 2.49
CA VAL A 60 -5.02 8.09 3.83
C VAL A 60 -4.46 9.10 4.82
N ILE A 61 -5.24 9.48 5.83
CA ILE A 61 -4.87 10.46 6.85
C ILE A 61 -4.53 9.74 8.15
N VAL A 62 -3.26 9.75 8.54
CA VAL A 62 -2.77 9.08 9.76
C VAL A 62 -1.69 9.90 10.43
N LYS A 63 -1.46 9.69 11.72
CA LYS A 63 -0.26 10.23 12.38
C LYS A 63 0.96 9.32 12.18
N ASN A 64 2.14 9.84 12.48
CA ASN A 64 3.42 9.13 12.43
C ASN A 64 3.38 7.72 13.06
N ALA A 65 2.77 7.55 14.23
CA ALA A 65 2.66 6.24 14.88
C ALA A 65 1.89 5.21 14.02
N GLY A 66 0.85 5.69 13.32
CA GLY A 66 0.02 4.90 12.43
C GLY A 66 0.73 4.49 11.14
N LEU A 67 1.72 5.29 10.69
CA LEU A 67 2.56 4.91 9.55
C LEU A 67 3.37 3.63 9.83
N ASN A 68 3.71 3.33 11.09
CA ASN A 68 4.34 2.06 11.45
C ASN A 68 3.42 0.85 11.18
N VAL A 69 2.11 1.02 11.38
CA VAL A 69 1.11 -0.01 11.09
C VAL A 69 0.91 -0.17 9.57
N CYS A 70 1.03 0.93 8.82
CA CYS A 70 1.03 0.92 7.35
C CYS A 70 2.28 0.31 6.71
N ALA A 71 3.37 0.13 7.44
CA ALA A 71 4.68 -0.18 6.87
C ALA A 71 4.69 -1.44 5.99
N ASP A 72 4.01 -2.50 6.42
CA ASP A 72 3.92 -3.78 5.71
C ASP A 72 3.28 -3.65 4.30
N PRO A 73 2.04 -3.15 4.16
CA PRO A 73 1.46 -2.92 2.84
C PRO A 73 2.16 -1.79 2.06
N LEU A 74 2.73 -0.79 2.73
CA LEU A 74 3.48 0.29 2.09
C LEU A 74 4.72 -0.22 1.35
N VAL A 75 5.56 -1.02 2.02
CA VAL A 75 6.76 -1.61 1.43
C VAL A 75 6.38 -2.61 0.33
N THR A 76 5.35 -3.42 0.54
CA THR A 76 4.91 -4.39 -0.47
C THR A 76 4.37 -3.71 -1.73
N ALA A 77 3.64 -2.60 -1.58
CA ALA A 77 3.11 -1.81 -2.69
C ALA A 77 4.21 -1.25 -3.61
N THR A 78 5.44 -1.08 -3.13
CA THR A 78 6.58 -0.67 -3.97
C THR A 78 6.93 -1.70 -5.03
N VAL A 79 6.83 -2.99 -4.71
CA VAL A 79 7.09 -4.04 -5.70
C VAL A 79 5.82 -4.35 -6.51
N GLN A 80 4.66 -4.32 -5.87
CA GLN A 80 3.38 -4.65 -6.53
C GLN A 80 2.85 -3.53 -7.44
N GLY A 81 3.12 -2.27 -7.13
CA GLY A 81 2.63 -1.10 -7.84
C GLY A 81 1.21 -0.65 -7.46
N VAL A 82 0.83 0.52 -7.97
CA VAL A 82 -0.51 1.13 -7.87
C VAL A 82 -0.94 1.61 -9.27
N ARG A 83 -2.24 1.62 -9.57
CA ARG A 83 -2.78 2.05 -10.88
C ARG A 83 -3.22 3.50 -10.90
N SER A 84 -3.95 3.94 -9.89
CA SER A 84 -4.27 5.34 -9.63
C SER A 84 -3.54 5.84 -8.39
N GLY A 85 -3.34 7.15 -8.27
CA GLY A 85 -2.50 7.71 -7.21
C GLY A 85 -3.03 7.41 -5.80
N VAL A 86 -2.12 7.00 -4.90
CA VAL A 86 -2.37 6.78 -3.47
C VAL A 86 -1.43 7.67 -2.67
N VAL A 87 -1.99 8.53 -1.82
CA VAL A 87 -1.22 9.44 -0.97
C VAL A 87 -1.52 9.17 0.49
N ILE A 88 -0.48 9.01 1.31
CA ILE A 88 -0.62 9.04 2.76
C ILE A 88 -0.23 10.44 3.24
N ALA A 89 -1.20 11.20 3.76
CA ALA A 89 -0.94 12.44 4.46
C ALA A 89 -0.62 12.09 5.92
N VAL A 90 0.66 12.20 6.28
CA VAL A 90 1.20 11.75 7.56
C VAL A 90 1.43 12.94 8.47
N GLY A 91 0.73 12.99 9.60
CA GLY A 91 0.93 13.97 10.65
C GLY A 91 2.10 13.59 11.57
N ASP A 92 3.21 14.31 11.48
CA ASP A 92 4.34 14.16 12.38
C ASP A 92 4.21 15.11 13.58
N ASP A 93 3.94 14.54 14.75
CA ASP A 93 4.03 15.24 16.03
C ASP A 93 5.48 15.26 16.53
N ILE A 94 6.26 16.18 15.96
CA ILE A 94 7.71 16.26 16.15
C ILE A 94 8.09 16.54 17.61
N ASP A 95 7.30 17.38 18.28
CA ASP A 95 7.53 17.79 19.67
C ASP A 95 6.86 16.85 20.69
N ALA A 96 6.23 15.77 20.21
CA ALA A 96 5.51 14.80 21.02
C ALA A 96 4.46 15.44 21.96
N VAL A 97 3.74 16.45 21.47
CA VAL A 97 2.70 17.15 22.25
C VAL A 97 1.49 16.25 22.50
N GLY A 98 1.10 15.46 21.51
CA GLY A 98 -0.02 14.52 21.56
C GLY A 98 0.38 13.06 21.37
N SER A 99 1.68 12.77 21.30
CA SER A 99 2.22 11.44 20.99
C SER A 99 3.17 10.93 22.06
N GLN A 100 3.19 9.61 22.25
CA GLN A 100 4.09 8.95 23.21
C GLN A 100 5.54 8.93 22.72
N THR A 101 5.77 9.11 21.43
CA THR A 101 7.09 9.11 20.79
C THR A 101 7.17 10.20 19.73
N ALA A 102 8.34 10.83 19.62
CA ALA A 102 8.68 11.65 18.47
C ALA A 102 9.18 10.71 17.36
N GLN A 103 8.51 10.71 16.22
CA GLN A 103 8.87 9.93 15.03
C GLN A 103 8.92 10.84 13.81
N ASP A 104 9.71 10.42 12.82
CA ASP A 104 9.94 11.14 11.59
C ASP A 104 9.57 10.27 10.39
N SER A 105 8.48 10.63 9.71
CA SER A 105 7.94 9.84 8.60
C SER A 105 8.82 9.85 7.35
N ARG A 106 9.81 10.74 7.25
CA ARG A 106 10.69 10.81 6.07
C ARG A 106 11.53 9.56 5.88
N TYR A 107 11.90 8.89 6.96
CA TYR A 107 12.66 7.64 6.90
C TYR A 107 11.88 6.49 6.23
N TYR A 108 10.54 6.53 6.23
CA TYR A 108 9.75 5.58 5.45
C TYR A 108 9.90 5.79 3.94
N GLY A 109 10.31 6.98 3.49
CA GLY A 109 10.73 7.24 2.13
C GLY A 109 11.84 6.30 1.69
N GLU A 110 12.86 6.13 2.52
CA GLU A 110 13.96 5.20 2.24
C GLU A 110 13.56 3.74 2.44
N VAL A 111 12.90 3.41 3.56
CA VAL A 111 12.51 2.02 3.88
C VAL A 111 11.60 1.43 2.81
N ALA A 112 10.64 2.22 2.31
CA ALA A 112 9.71 1.77 1.29
C ALA A 112 10.11 2.19 -0.13
N CYS A 113 11.17 2.98 -0.31
CA CYS A 113 11.56 3.58 -1.59
C CYS A 113 10.40 4.36 -2.25
N VAL A 114 9.76 5.26 -1.50
CA VAL A 114 8.58 6.02 -1.92
C VAL A 114 8.82 7.53 -1.93
N PRO A 115 8.18 8.30 -2.83
CA PRO A 115 8.30 9.76 -2.83
C PRO A 115 7.82 10.36 -1.51
N VAL A 116 8.59 11.29 -0.94
CA VAL A 116 8.20 12.05 0.26
C VAL A 116 8.26 13.53 -0.03
N LEU A 117 7.11 14.19 0.14
CA LEU A 117 6.98 15.63 0.04
C LEU A 117 6.65 16.21 1.42
N GLU A 118 7.39 17.24 1.81
CA GLU A 118 7.19 18.03 3.03
C GLU A 118 7.02 19.51 2.64
N PRO A 119 5.78 19.96 2.39
CA PRO A 119 5.53 21.34 1.99
C PRO A 119 5.74 22.35 3.12
N ASP A 120 5.99 23.59 2.70
CA ASP A 120 5.85 24.77 3.55
C ASP A 120 4.53 25.51 3.26
N GLY A 121 4.33 26.67 3.90
CA GLY A 121 3.13 27.47 3.71
C GLY A 121 2.94 28.05 2.30
N GLU A 122 3.98 28.10 1.46
CA GLU A 122 3.89 28.59 0.07
C GLU A 122 3.50 27.45 -0.89
N THR A 123 3.94 26.21 -0.64
CA THR A 123 3.71 25.06 -1.54
C THR A 123 2.66 24.07 -1.04
N CYS A 124 1.98 24.38 0.06
CA CYS A 124 1.04 23.51 0.76
C CYS A 124 0.03 22.80 -0.17
N THR A 125 -0.70 23.56 -0.99
CA THR A 125 -1.71 23.00 -1.92
C THR A 125 -1.07 22.32 -3.14
N GLN A 126 0.01 22.87 -3.68
CA GLN A 126 0.70 22.32 -4.85
C GLN A 126 1.33 20.95 -4.56
N ALA A 127 1.79 20.73 -3.32
CA ALA A 127 2.40 19.47 -2.91
C ALA A 127 1.40 18.31 -2.90
N VAL A 128 0.12 18.54 -2.62
CA VAL A 128 -0.91 17.49 -2.68
C VAL A 128 -0.97 16.86 -4.07
N GLU A 129 -1.07 17.70 -5.10
CA GLU A 129 -1.17 17.22 -6.48
C GLU A 129 0.17 16.72 -7.03
N ALA A 130 1.29 17.27 -6.56
CA ALA A 130 2.60 16.71 -6.84
C ALA A 130 2.76 15.31 -6.23
N SER A 131 2.21 15.04 -5.04
CA SER A 131 2.22 13.71 -4.41
C SER A 131 1.40 12.70 -5.21
N PHE A 132 0.18 13.05 -5.67
CA PHE A 132 -0.60 12.16 -6.54
C PHE A 132 0.11 11.90 -7.88
N ALA A 133 0.64 12.94 -8.51
CA ALA A 133 1.38 12.80 -9.76
C ALA A 133 2.64 11.93 -9.61
N ALA A 134 3.39 12.09 -8.52
CA ALA A 134 4.54 11.23 -8.21
C ALA A 134 4.11 9.78 -7.95
N SER A 135 3.02 9.59 -7.20
CA SER A 135 2.46 8.27 -6.93
C SER A 135 2.16 7.51 -8.22
N GLU A 136 1.53 8.17 -9.19
CA GLU A 136 1.19 7.58 -10.50
C GLU A 136 2.43 7.36 -11.36
N ALA A 137 3.26 8.39 -11.52
CA ALA A 137 4.46 8.33 -12.35
C ALA A 137 5.41 7.21 -11.93
N PHE A 138 5.55 6.98 -10.62
CA PHE A 138 6.43 5.96 -10.07
C PHE A 138 5.70 4.67 -9.67
N SER A 139 4.38 4.61 -9.83
CA SER A 139 3.58 3.47 -9.38
C SER A 139 3.88 3.11 -7.92
N ARG A 140 3.91 4.13 -7.06
CA ARG A 140 4.19 4.04 -5.61
C ARG A 140 3.09 4.72 -4.82
N VAL A 141 2.89 4.31 -3.58
CA VAL A 141 2.27 5.20 -2.60
C VAL A 141 3.19 6.40 -2.39
N ALA A 142 2.68 7.62 -2.30
CA ALA A 142 3.47 8.81 -1.95
C ALA A 142 3.16 9.28 -0.54
N LEU A 143 4.17 9.79 0.17
CA LEU A 143 3.98 10.40 1.49
C LEU A 143 3.92 11.93 1.36
N LEU A 144 2.91 12.53 1.98
CA LEU A 144 2.79 13.96 2.20
C LEU A 144 2.94 14.21 3.71
N ARG A 145 4.11 14.66 4.13
CA ARG A 145 4.43 14.92 5.54
C ARG A 145 3.85 16.26 5.97
N LEU A 146 3.14 16.25 7.09
CA LEU A 146 2.44 17.41 7.66
C LEU A 146 2.89 17.61 9.12
N THR A 147 3.19 18.84 9.51
CA THR A 147 3.60 19.20 10.88
C THR A 147 2.57 20.13 11.52
N PRO A 148 2.47 20.19 12.86
CA PRO A 148 1.56 21.10 13.56
C PRO A 148 1.69 22.55 13.07
N SER A 149 2.92 23.05 12.92
CA SER A 149 3.19 24.41 12.44
C SER A 149 2.59 24.71 11.06
N LEU A 150 2.57 23.72 10.15
CA LEU A 150 1.94 23.88 8.83
C LEU A 150 0.42 23.81 8.95
N LEU A 151 -0.10 22.86 9.72
CA LEU A 151 -1.54 22.60 9.85
C LEU A 151 -2.27 23.77 10.53
N GLU A 152 -1.65 24.37 11.53
CA GLU A 152 -2.19 25.48 12.32
C GLU A 152 -1.85 26.86 11.72
N GLY A 153 -0.76 26.94 10.97
CA GLY A 153 -0.27 28.17 10.36
C GLY A 153 -1.13 28.70 9.22
N GLU A 154 -0.86 29.95 8.85
CA GLU A 154 -1.40 30.55 7.64
C GLU A 154 -0.61 30.07 6.43
N VAL A 155 -1.34 29.60 5.41
CA VAL A 155 -0.77 29.19 4.13
C VAL A 155 -1.26 30.09 3.01
N ALA A 156 -0.44 30.22 1.98
CA ALA A 156 -0.77 30.95 0.77
C ALA A 156 -2.00 30.29 0.09
N GLU A 157 -2.86 31.13 -0.48
CA GLU A 157 -3.85 30.63 -1.42
C GLU A 157 -3.12 30.13 -2.67
N GLY A 158 -3.43 28.91 -3.08
CA GLY A 158 -2.81 28.30 -4.24
C GLY A 158 -3.81 27.42 -4.97
N GLU A 159 -3.68 27.37 -6.29
CA GLU A 159 -4.50 26.51 -7.12
C GLU A 159 -4.18 25.04 -6.86
N CYS A 160 -5.24 24.24 -6.75
CA CYS A 160 -5.18 22.79 -6.69
C CYS A 160 -5.97 22.22 -7.86
N THR A 161 -5.27 21.99 -8.97
CA THR A 161 -5.88 21.52 -10.21
C THR A 161 -5.59 20.04 -10.40
N ARG A 162 -6.64 19.23 -10.31
CA ARG A 162 -6.57 17.78 -10.50
C ARG A 162 -5.95 17.43 -11.85
N ARG A 163 -4.84 16.69 -11.86
CA ARG A 163 -4.22 16.16 -13.09
C ARG A 163 -4.05 14.66 -13.01
N ASN A 164 -4.98 13.92 -13.61
CA ASN A 164 -4.93 12.46 -13.63
C ASN A 164 -3.76 11.96 -14.49
N GLY A 165 -2.89 11.17 -13.86
CA GLY A 165 -1.94 10.29 -14.52
C GLY A 165 -2.36 8.82 -14.35
N SER A 166 -1.42 7.92 -14.59
CA SER A 166 -1.62 6.48 -14.41
C SER A 166 -0.34 5.81 -13.97
N GLY A 167 -0.43 4.95 -12.95
CA GLY A 167 0.57 3.97 -12.61
C GLY A 167 0.29 2.61 -13.24
N ARG A 168 1.03 1.59 -12.81
CA ARG A 168 0.88 0.21 -13.24
C ARG A 168 1.09 -0.76 -12.08
N LEU A 169 0.41 -1.90 -12.16
CA LEU A 169 0.77 -3.07 -11.36
C LEU A 169 2.01 -3.76 -11.96
N ALA A 170 2.71 -4.52 -11.14
CA ALA A 170 3.82 -5.34 -11.57
C ALA A 170 3.42 -6.30 -12.69
N ASP A 171 4.29 -6.40 -13.71
CA ASP A 171 4.12 -7.37 -14.78
C ASP A 171 4.15 -8.80 -14.19
N ARG A 172 3.16 -9.61 -14.58
CA ARG A 172 2.93 -10.96 -14.06
C ARG A 172 3.95 -11.96 -14.61
N GLU A 173 4.58 -11.65 -15.73
CA GLU A 173 5.62 -12.49 -16.33
C GLU A 173 7.00 -12.29 -15.68
N LEU A 174 7.15 -11.26 -14.86
CA LEU A 174 8.39 -11.02 -14.11
C LEU A 174 8.50 -11.97 -12.90
N THR A 175 9.71 -12.48 -12.69
CA THR A 175 10.04 -13.13 -11.42
C THR A 175 10.03 -12.08 -10.30
N MET A 176 10.00 -12.50 -9.03
CA MET A 176 10.12 -11.54 -7.92
C MET A 176 11.41 -10.71 -8.01
N ARG A 177 12.51 -11.30 -8.48
CA ARG A 177 13.75 -10.59 -8.75
C ARG A 177 13.58 -9.56 -9.87
N GLY A 178 12.89 -9.92 -10.95
CA GLY A 178 12.55 -8.99 -12.03
C GLY A 178 11.66 -7.82 -11.58
N LYS A 179 10.68 -8.08 -10.71
CA LYS A 179 9.81 -7.06 -10.12
C LYS A 179 10.59 -6.10 -9.22
N VAL A 180 11.51 -6.62 -8.39
CA VAL A 180 12.40 -5.78 -7.56
C VAL A 180 13.32 -4.93 -8.44
N ALA A 181 13.93 -5.50 -9.47
CA ALA A 181 14.78 -4.73 -10.40
C ALA A 181 14.00 -3.61 -11.11
N GLU A 182 12.75 -3.86 -11.51
CA GLU A 182 11.89 -2.82 -12.09
C GLU A 182 11.52 -1.76 -11.05
N ALA A 183 11.31 -2.18 -9.80
CA ALA A 183 11.04 -1.26 -8.72
C ALA A 183 12.23 -0.33 -8.44
N GLU A 184 13.46 -0.85 -8.48
CA GLU A 184 14.70 -0.08 -8.35
C GLU A 184 14.88 0.93 -9.49
N ARG A 185 14.50 0.60 -10.73
CA ARG A 185 14.54 1.56 -11.86
C ARG A 185 13.64 2.77 -11.62
N LEU A 186 12.43 2.52 -11.10
CA LEU A 186 11.50 3.58 -10.75
C LEU A 186 12.05 4.43 -9.60
N THR A 187 12.64 3.80 -8.59
CA THR A 187 13.33 4.52 -7.50
C THR A 187 14.50 5.36 -8.02
N ALA A 188 15.32 4.86 -8.95
CA ALA A 188 16.39 5.63 -9.56
C ALA A 188 15.87 6.87 -10.31
N ALA A 189 14.75 6.73 -11.04
CA ALA A 189 14.10 7.85 -11.72
C ALA A 189 13.53 8.90 -10.75
N MET A 190 13.17 8.52 -9.52
CA MET A 190 12.73 9.48 -8.50
C MET A 190 13.83 10.48 -8.11
N PHE A 191 15.13 10.12 -8.22
CA PHE A 191 16.22 11.05 -7.87
C PHE A 191 16.30 12.23 -8.84
N SER A 192 16.16 11.97 -10.15
CA SER A 192 16.14 13.05 -11.14
C SER A 192 14.86 13.88 -11.02
N TRP A 193 13.72 13.24 -10.76
CA TRP A 193 12.45 13.93 -10.50
C TRP A 193 12.53 14.85 -9.28
N SER A 194 13.10 14.37 -8.17
CA SER A 194 13.25 15.17 -6.95
C SER A 194 14.09 16.42 -7.23
N ARG A 195 15.23 16.26 -7.88
CA ARG A 195 16.13 17.39 -8.24
C ARG A 195 15.49 18.38 -9.23
N ALA A 196 14.66 17.90 -10.13
CA ALA A 196 13.97 18.71 -11.13
C ALA A 196 12.64 19.31 -10.62
N SER A 197 12.19 18.94 -9.41
CA SER A 197 10.89 19.37 -8.90
C SER A 197 10.83 20.90 -8.77
N PRO A 198 9.87 21.58 -9.44
CA PRO A 198 9.74 23.03 -9.38
C PRO A 198 9.31 23.55 -8.01
N LEU A 199 8.89 22.65 -7.11
CA LEU A 199 8.55 23.00 -5.73
C LEU A 199 9.80 23.29 -4.88
N ASN A 200 10.95 22.72 -5.26
CA ASN A 200 12.22 23.01 -4.61
C ASN A 200 12.72 24.39 -5.01
N ARG A 201 13.02 25.24 -4.02
CA ARG A 201 13.49 26.63 -4.22
C ARG A 201 14.89 26.78 -3.66
N MET A 202 15.91 26.45 -4.46
CA MET A 202 17.33 26.53 -4.06
C MET A 202 17.90 27.90 -4.43
N ARG A 203 18.06 28.79 -3.43
CA ARG A 203 18.55 30.18 -3.60
C ARG A 203 19.90 30.44 -2.90
N GLY A 204 20.62 29.37 -2.55
CA GLY A 204 21.84 29.41 -1.74
C GLY A 204 21.58 29.62 -0.25
N GLY A 205 22.63 29.49 0.56
CA GLY A 205 22.54 29.49 2.03
C GLY A 205 21.83 28.25 2.58
N ARG A 206 21.41 28.30 3.85
CA ARG A 206 20.75 27.18 4.55
C ARG A 206 19.49 26.70 3.82
N VAL A 207 19.43 25.40 3.57
CA VAL A 207 18.27 24.69 3.00
C VAL A 207 17.34 24.25 4.12
N ALA A 208 16.06 24.60 4.04
CA ALA A 208 15.08 24.12 5.01
C ALA A 208 14.04 23.18 4.39
N ALA A 209 13.57 22.24 5.21
CA ALA A 209 12.43 21.38 4.91
C ALA A 209 11.22 21.77 5.78
N GLY A 210 10.02 21.67 5.20
CA GLY A 210 8.76 22.02 5.87
C GLY A 210 8.75 23.44 6.43
N ALA A 211 8.27 23.59 7.67
CA ALA A 211 8.13 24.89 8.33
C ALA A 211 9.47 25.52 8.77
N ALA A 212 10.61 24.81 8.66
CA ALA A 212 11.87 25.29 9.21
C ALA A 212 12.36 26.56 8.50
N PRO A 213 13.07 27.49 9.18
CA PRO A 213 13.58 28.70 8.55
C PRO A 213 14.79 28.43 7.64
N GLY A 214 14.88 29.14 6.52
CA GLY A 214 15.99 29.01 5.58
C GLY A 214 15.80 29.85 4.32
N ARG A 215 16.91 30.13 3.63
CA ARG A 215 16.87 30.89 2.36
C ARG A 215 16.51 30.01 1.18
N SER A 216 16.83 28.72 1.28
CA SER A 216 16.48 27.69 0.30
C SER A 216 15.42 26.74 0.88
N ARG A 217 14.60 26.14 0.01
CA ARG A 217 13.49 25.25 0.38
C ARG A 217 13.56 23.92 -0.36
N ALA A 218 13.60 22.84 0.41
CA ALA A 218 13.40 21.48 -0.05
C ALA A 218 11.97 21.05 0.28
N VAL A 219 11.15 20.84 -0.76
CA VAL A 219 9.78 20.32 -0.62
C VAL A 219 9.77 18.83 -0.88
N THR A 220 10.44 18.37 -1.94
CA THR A 220 10.69 16.93 -2.11
C THR A 220 11.89 16.56 -1.24
N VAL A 221 11.66 15.80 -0.16
CA VAL A 221 12.70 15.46 0.82
C VAL A 221 13.28 14.06 0.57
N TYR A 222 12.50 13.14 0.01
CA TYR A 222 13.01 11.86 -0.48
C TYR A 222 12.52 11.55 -1.91
N PRO A 223 13.44 11.22 -2.84
CA PRO A 223 14.90 11.27 -2.67
C PRO A 223 15.41 12.71 -2.44
N PRO A 224 16.64 12.91 -1.91
CA PRO A 224 17.16 14.25 -1.64
C PRO A 224 17.18 15.15 -2.90
N PRO A 225 16.82 16.44 -2.78
CA PRO A 225 16.53 17.29 -3.93
C PRO A 225 17.74 18.06 -4.49
N ALA A 226 18.93 17.91 -3.91
CA ALA A 226 20.11 18.67 -4.30
C ALA A 226 21.40 17.89 -4.04
N ASP A 227 22.51 18.42 -4.54
CA ASP A 227 23.84 17.86 -4.32
C ASP A 227 24.27 17.93 -2.85
N PRO A 228 25.16 17.03 -2.42
CA PRO A 228 25.59 16.95 -1.03
C PRO A 228 26.08 18.28 -0.44
N GLU A 229 26.77 19.09 -1.23
CA GLU A 229 27.32 20.39 -0.82
C GLU A 229 26.21 21.40 -0.52
N VAL A 230 25.12 21.36 -1.28
CA VAL A 230 23.96 22.24 -1.07
C VAL A 230 23.20 21.83 0.20
N LEU A 231 23.22 20.54 0.53
CA LEU A 231 22.55 19.97 1.71
C LEU A 231 23.45 19.87 2.95
N GLU A 232 24.65 20.44 2.92
CA GLU A 232 25.57 20.44 4.05
C GLU A 232 25.01 21.24 5.24
N GLU A 233 24.48 22.43 4.95
CA GLU A 233 23.80 23.28 5.92
C GLU A 233 22.27 23.21 5.75
N THR A 234 21.64 22.32 6.51
CA THR A 234 20.18 22.15 6.52
C THR A 234 19.55 22.63 7.83
N CYS A 235 18.29 23.04 7.76
CA CYS A 235 17.44 23.35 8.90
C CYS A 235 16.15 22.55 8.78
N GLU A 236 15.92 21.65 9.73
CA GLU A 236 14.79 20.71 9.69
C GLU A 236 14.19 20.66 11.08
N TYR A 237 12.87 20.54 11.17
CA TYR A 237 12.22 20.25 12.44
C TYR A 237 12.26 18.74 12.70
N GLY A 238 12.66 18.38 13.91
CA GLY A 238 12.83 16.98 14.33
C GLY A 238 14.23 16.46 14.05
N ARG A 239 14.32 15.18 13.71
CA ARG A 239 15.60 14.54 13.43
C ARG A 239 16.18 15.11 12.11
N PRO A 240 17.50 15.35 12.03
CA PRO A 240 18.11 15.73 10.75
C PRO A 240 17.86 14.62 9.73
N PHE A 241 17.30 14.92 8.56
CA PHE A 241 17.03 13.93 7.52
C PHE A 241 17.83 14.25 6.26
N LEU A 242 17.62 15.41 5.64
CA LEU A 242 18.38 15.84 4.46
C LEU A 242 19.88 15.84 4.72
N ARG A 243 20.31 16.28 5.92
CA ARG A 243 21.73 16.24 6.31
C ARG A 243 22.29 14.82 6.33
N GLU A 244 21.53 13.86 6.87
CA GLU A 244 21.96 12.47 7.02
C GLU A 244 21.97 11.74 5.67
N HIS A 245 21.00 12.06 4.80
CA HIS A 245 20.80 11.39 3.51
C HIS A 245 21.40 12.17 2.34
N ARG A 246 22.20 13.21 2.57
CA ARG A 246 22.79 14.03 1.48
C ARG A 246 23.65 13.24 0.50
N PHE A 247 24.16 12.07 0.91
CA PHE A 247 24.93 11.14 0.07
C PHE A 247 24.10 9.96 -0.45
N ALA A 248 22.78 9.95 -0.22
CA ALA A 248 21.92 8.93 -0.82
C ALA A 248 22.04 9.03 -2.35
N ALA A 249 22.28 7.88 -2.97
CA ALA A 249 22.46 7.76 -4.40
C ALA A 249 21.31 6.93 -4.99
N PRO A 250 20.94 7.16 -6.27
CA PRO A 250 20.00 6.28 -6.94
C PRO A 250 20.53 4.84 -6.93
N PRO A 251 19.65 3.83 -6.76
CA PRO A 251 20.05 2.44 -6.85
C PRO A 251 20.63 2.15 -8.25
N GLU A 252 21.62 1.25 -8.28
CA GLU A 252 22.25 0.85 -9.53
C GLU A 252 21.26 0.06 -10.39
N VAL A 253 20.93 0.59 -11.57
CA VAL A 253 20.06 -0.11 -12.52
C VAL A 253 20.83 -1.24 -13.19
N ARG A 254 20.57 -2.48 -12.75
CA ARG A 254 21.20 -3.68 -13.29
C ARG A 254 20.37 -4.29 -14.42
N GLY A 255 20.99 -4.46 -15.60
CA GLY A 255 20.52 -5.33 -16.70
C GLY A 255 19.02 -5.23 -17.06
N PRO A 256 18.49 -6.18 -17.83
CA PRO A 256 17.05 -6.35 -18.01
C PRO A 256 16.41 -7.00 -16.76
N SER A 257 15.12 -6.74 -16.51
CA SER A 257 14.38 -7.44 -15.46
C SER A 257 14.15 -8.91 -15.83
N GLU A 258 14.43 -9.81 -14.89
CA GLU A 258 14.27 -11.26 -15.08
C GLU A 258 12.79 -11.65 -15.24
N ARG A 259 12.46 -12.28 -16.37
CA ARG A 259 11.17 -12.89 -16.67
C ARG A 259 11.19 -14.39 -16.43
N TYR A 260 10.01 -15.00 -16.28
CA TYR A 260 9.90 -16.45 -16.09
C TYR A 260 10.44 -17.26 -17.28
N ASP A 261 10.18 -16.82 -18.52
CA ASP A 261 10.69 -17.44 -19.75
C ASP A 261 12.23 -17.47 -19.80
N ALA A 262 12.87 -16.35 -19.47
CA ALA A 262 14.32 -16.23 -19.39
C ALA A 262 14.92 -17.08 -18.27
N ARG A 263 14.20 -17.22 -17.15
CA ARG A 263 14.58 -18.14 -16.06
C ARG A 263 14.33 -19.61 -16.42
N GLY A 264 13.46 -19.88 -17.40
CA GLY A 264 13.07 -21.20 -17.88
C GLY A 264 12.02 -21.91 -17.02
N TYR A 265 11.54 -21.30 -15.92
CA TYR A 265 10.50 -21.90 -15.08
C TYR A 265 9.73 -20.89 -14.22
N TYR A 266 8.50 -21.24 -13.86
CA TYR A 266 7.71 -20.62 -12.79
C TYR A 266 7.33 -21.64 -11.71
N ARG A 267 6.86 -21.16 -10.56
CA ARG A 267 6.32 -22.01 -9.49
C ARG A 267 4.81 -21.85 -9.38
N THR A 268 4.13 -22.94 -9.08
CA THR A 268 2.68 -22.95 -8.87
C THR A 268 2.30 -23.83 -7.68
N PHE A 269 1.01 -24.12 -7.51
CA PHE A 269 0.52 -25.01 -6.46
C PHE A 269 1.17 -26.41 -6.52
N CYS A 270 1.00 -27.21 -5.48
CA CYS A 270 1.39 -28.62 -5.49
C CYS A 270 0.54 -29.39 -6.50
N ARG A 271 1.09 -30.47 -7.08
CA ARG A 271 0.37 -31.34 -8.04
C ARG A 271 -0.95 -31.88 -7.50
N GLU A 272 -0.95 -32.24 -6.22
CA GLU A 272 -2.10 -32.78 -5.49
C GLU A 272 -2.63 -31.73 -4.48
N CYS A 273 -2.63 -30.45 -4.88
CA CYS A 273 -3.16 -29.40 -4.02
C CYS A 273 -4.68 -29.57 -3.87
N PRO A 274 -5.23 -29.65 -2.63
CA PRO A 274 -6.67 -29.82 -2.44
C PRO A 274 -7.46 -28.62 -2.97
N PHE A 275 -6.83 -27.44 -3.08
CA PHE A 275 -7.49 -26.21 -3.52
C PHE A 275 -7.45 -25.99 -5.04
N ALA A 276 -7.01 -26.98 -5.83
CA ALA A 276 -7.00 -26.88 -7.28
C ALA A 276 -8.40 -26.57 -7.84
N GLY A 277 -9.43 -27.30 -7.38
CA GLY A 277 -10.83 -27.09 -7.81
C GLY A 277 -11.36 -25.69 -7.49
N VAL A 278 -10.90 -25.07 -6.40
CA VAL A 278 -11.22 -23.66 -6.08
C VAL A 278 -10.69 -22.73 -7.17
N MET A 279 -9.43 -22.92 -7.58
CA MET A 279 -8.81 -22.08 -8.62
C MET A 279 -9.44 -22.32 -9.99
N GLU A 280 -9.80 -23.57 -10.30
CA GLU A 280 -10.51 -23.93 -11.53
C GLU A 280 -11.89 -23.27 -11.59
N THR A 281 -12.66 -23.30 -10.50
CA THR A 281 -13.97 -22.67 -10.39
C THR A 281 -13.88 -21.15 -10.58
N LEU A 282 -12.95 -20.50 -9.88
CA LEU A 282 -12.70 -19.06 -10.03
C LEU A 282 -12.30 -18.69 -11.47
N SER A 283 -11.44 -19.51 -12.09
CA SER A 283 -10.99 -19.32 -13.47
C SER A 283 -12.13 -19.48 -14.48
N GLY A 284 -12.92 -20.55 -14.34
CA GLY A 284 -14.09 -20.84 -15.19
C GLY A 284 -15.16 -19.74 -15.13
N ARG A 285 -15.24 -19.01 -14.01
CA ARG A 285 -16.13 -17.86 -13.81
C ARG A 285 -15.52 -16.51 -14.21
N GLY A 286 -14.26 -16.49 -14.62
CA GLY A 286 -13.54 -15.26 -14.94
C GLY A 286 -13.33 -14.33 -13.73
N MET A 287 -13.44 -14.85 -12.50
CA MET A 287 -13.28 -14.06 -11.28
C MET A 287 -11.81 -13.70 -11.09
N LYS A 288 -11.56 -12.42 -10.76
CA LYS A 288 -10.23 -11.94 -10.37
C LYS A 288 -10.17 -11.77 -8.88
N VAL A 289 -9.08 -12.19 -8.27
CA VAL A 289 -8.92 -12.19 -6.81
C VAL A 289 -7.74 -11.33 -6.38
N ILE A 290 -7.83 -10.75 -5.19
CA ILE A 290 -6.67 -10.24 -4.47
C ILE A 290 -6.12 -11.36 -3.58
N CYS A 291 -4.82 -11.60 -3.65
CA CYS A 291 -4.15 -12.69 -2.97
C CYS A 291 -3.38 -12.17 -1.74
N ASP A 292 -3.34 -12.97 -0.68
CA ASP A 292 -2.41 -12.78 0.44
C ASP A 292 -1.06 -13.48 0.21
N THR A 293 -0.01 -12.92 0.82
CA THR A 293 1.27 -13.61 0.91
C THR A 293 1.11 -15.04 1.45
N GLY A 294 1.56 -16.02 0.68
CA GLY A 294 1.32 -17.44 0.95
C GLY A 294 1.01 -18.19 -0.35
N CYS A 295 0.55 -19.44 -0.24
CA CYS A 295 0.24 -20.27 -1.41
C CYS A 295 -0.78 -19.59 -2.35
N SER A 296 -1.64 -18.71 -1.82
CA SER A 296 -2.61 -17.95 -2.61
C SER A 296 -1.96 -17.07 -3.70
N LEU A 297 -0.71 -16.60 -3.52
CA LEU A 297 0.01 -15.86 -4.55
C LEU A 297 0.26 -16.68 -5.83
N PHE A 298 0.31 -18.01 -5.74
CA PHE A 298 0.44 -18.86 -6.92
C PHE A 298 -0.78 -18.78 -7.84
N ALA A 299 -1.92 -18.28 -7.36
CA ALA A 299 -3.09 -18.02 -8.19
C ALA A 299 -2.83 -16.92 -9.24
N ILE A 300 -1.77 -16.10 -9.10
CA ILE A 300 -1.32 -15.14 -10.11
C ILE A 300 -0.64 -15.86 -11.29
N ASN A 301 -0.01 -17.00 -11.05
CA ASN A 301 0.74 -17.73 -12.07
C ASN A 301 -0.16 -18.68 -12.85
N PRO A 302 0.29 -19.18 -14.01
CA PRO A 302 -0.38 -20.28 -14.69
C PRO A 302 -0.45 -21.54 -13.79
N PRO A 303 -1.43 -22.45 -14.02
CA PRO A 303 -2.42 -22.41 -15.10
C PRO A 303 -3.62 -21.49 -14.81
N TYR A 304 -3.85 -21.10 -13.57
CA TYR A 304 -5.11 -20.47 -13.16
C TYR A 304 -5.18 -18.99 -13.49
N SER A 305 -4.12 -18.23 -13.24
CA SER A 305 -4.03 -16.80 -13.58
C SER A 305 -5.22 -15.92 -13.08
N VAL A 306 -5.87 -16.32 -11.98
CA VAL A 306 -7.00 -15.61 -11.36
C VAL A 306 -6.55 -14.47 -10.44
N GLY A 307 -5.35 -14.57 -9.86
CA GLY A 307 -4.79 -13.54 -8.97
C GLY A 307 -4.43 -12.27 -9.73
N LEU A 308 -4.84 -11.11 -9.21
CA LEU A 308 -4.56 -9.79 -9.78
C LEU A 308 -3.35 -9.11 -9.12
N ALA A 309 -3.28 -9.15 -7.78
CA ALA A 309 -2.27 -8.47 -6.99
C ALA A 309 -2.17 -9.09 -5.58
N GLY A 310 -1.08 -8.80 -4.86
CA GLY A 310 -0.96 -9.04 -3.43
C GLY A 310 -0.16 -7.93 -2.74
N TYR A 311 -0.62 -7.49 -1.57
CA TYR A 311 -0.09 -6.33 -0.83
C TYR A 311 0.38 -6.67 0.59
N GLY A 312 0.79 -7.92 0.81
CA GLY A 312 1.31 -8.37 2.10
C GLY A 312 0.50 -9.51 2.68
N LEU A 313 0.82 -9.87 3.92
CA LEU A 313 0.10 -10.91 4.65
C LEU A 313 -1.15 -10.31 5.29
N GLY A 314 -2.31 -10.92 5.03
CA GLY A 314 -3.60 -10.48 5.58
C GLY A 314 -4.11 -9.16 5.01
N SER A 315 -3.70 -8.78 3.80
CA SER A 315 -4.10 -7.56 3.11
C SER A 315 -5.26 -7.79 2.12
N SER A 316 -5.52 -9.04 1.71
CA SER A 316 -6.42 -9.37 0.62
C SER A 316 -7.86 -8.87 0.82
N VAL A 317 -8.39 -8.96 2.05
CA VAL A 317 -9.80 -8.65 2.37
C VAL A 317 -10.12 -7.18 2.10
N ALA A 318 -9.39 -6.25 2.70
CA ALA A 318 -9.64 -4.82 2.52
C ALA A 318 -9.33 -4.34 1.10
N VAL A 319 -8.23 -4.81 0.50
CA VAL A 319 -7.91 -4.47 -0.90
C VAL A 319 -9.00 -4.97 -1.84
N ALA A 320 -9.50 -6.19 -1.68
CA ALA A 320 -10.57 -6.74 -2.51
C ALA A 320 -11.89 -5.97 -2.35
N ALA A 321 -12.23 -5.58 -1.13
CA ALA A 321 -13.48 -4.90 -0.80
C ALA A 321 -13.69 -3.59 -1.55
N THR A 322 -12.63 -2.89 -1.96
CA THR A 322 -12.71 -1.68 -2.79
C THR A 322 -12.24 -1.90 -4.24
N SER A 323 -11.88 -3.13 -4.63
CA SER A 323 -11.40 -3.49 -5.97
C SER A 323 -12.22 -4.62 -6.64
N THR A 324 -11.74 -5.85 -6.56
CA THR A 324 -12.30 -7.01 -7.30
C THR A 324 -13.55 -7.58 -6.65
N GLY A 325 -13.78 -7.27 -5.37
CA GLY A 325 -14.82 -7.88 -4.54
C GLY A 325 -14.55 -9.33 -4.15
N VAL A 326 -13.36 -9.88 -4.45
CA VAL A 326 -12.99 -11.27 -4.12
C VAL A 326 -11.60 -11.32 -3.48
N ALA A 327 -11.54 -11.71 -2.21
CA ALA A 327 -10.32 -11.94 -1.47
C ALA A 327 -10.01 -13.44 -1.41
N LEU A 328 -8.76 -13.81 -1.70
CA LEU A 328 -8.25 -15.16 -1.55
C LEU A 328 -7.16 -15.16 -0.48
N THR A 329 -7.49 -15.68 0.70
CA THR A 329 -6.62 -15.67 1.87
C THR A 329 -6.36 -17.09 2.39
N GLY A 330 -5.23 -17.28 3.08
CA GLY A 330 -5.00 -18.48 3.87
C GLY A 330 -5.49 -18.29 5.30
N ASP A 331 -5.81 -19.38 5.98
CA ASP A 331 -6.20 -19.37 7.41
C ASP A 331 -5.27 -18.55 8.31
N TYR A 332 -3.94 -18.74 8.21
CA TYR A 332 -2.97 -17.98 8.98
C TYR A 332 -2.89 -16.50 8.58
N ALA A 333 -2.99 -16.20 7.28
CA ALA A 333 -2.95 -14.82 6.79
C ALA A 333 -4.12 -14.00 7.34
N LEU A 334 -5.30 -14.61 7.39
CA LEU A 334 -6.47 -14.01 8.01
C LEU A 334 -6.25 -13.74 9.51
N LEU A 335 -5.71 -14.71 10.25
CA LEU A 335 -5.42 -14.53 11.68
C LEU A 335 -4.31 -13.51 11.97
N HIS A 336 -3.33 -13.38 11.08
CA HIS A 336 -2.19 -12.49 11.26
C HIS A 336 -2.62 -11.02 11.34
N SER A 337 -3.42 -10.57 10.38
CA SER A 337 -3.91 -9.19 10.31
C SER A 337 -5.18 -9.00 9.51
N GLY A 338 -5.58 -9.97 8.68
CA GLY A 338 -6.77 -9.86 7.83
C GLY A 338 -8.09 -9.84 8.62
N ILE A 339 -8.10 -10.34 9.86
CA ILE A 339 -9.31 -10.36 10.69
C ILE A 339 -9.81 -8.95 11.02
N ASN A 340 -8.91 -7.96 11.13
CA ASN A 340 -9.31 -6.58 11.34
C ASN A 340 -10.10 -6.06 10.13
N ALA A 341 -9.58 -6.28 8.92
CA ALA A 341 -10.30 -5.96 7.69
C ALA A 341 -11.65 -6.69 7.61
N LEU A 342 -11.69 -7.97 8.00
CA LEU A 342 -12.93 -8.75 7.98
C LEU A 342 -14.00 -8.16 8.90
N VAL A 343 -13.63 -7.77 10.13
CA VAL A 343 -14.55 -7.10 11.05
C VAL A 343 -15.09 -5.80 10.44
N ASP A 344 -14.20 -4.99 9.86
CA ASP A 344 -14.56 -3.69 9.28
C ASP A 344 -15.50 -3.83 8.07
N VAL A 345 -15.25 -4.79 7.15
CA VAL A 345 -16.14 -5.01 5.99
C VAL A 345 -17.51 -5.55 6.41
N TYR A 346 -17.58 -6.37 7.46
CA TYR A 346 -18.85 -6.88 8.01
C TYR A 346 -19.67 -5.75 8.66
N GLU A 347 -19.04 -4.92 9.48
CA GLU A 347 -19.68 -3.77 10.10
C GLU A 347 -20.21 -2.79 9.05
N ARG A 348 -19.42 -2.52 8.01
CA ARG A 348 -19.77 -1.61 6.91
C ARG A 348 -20.70 -2.24 5.86
N ARG A 349 -20.97 -3.54 5.96
CA ARG A 349 -21.74 -4.33 4.98
C ARG A 349 -21.19 -4.21 3.55
N ILE A 350 -19.87 -4.16 3.38
CA ILE A 350 -19.25 -4.07 2.05
C ILE A 350 -19.38 -5.43 1.34
N PRO A 351 -19.94 -5.49 0.13
CA PRO A 351 -20.04 -6.73 -0.63
C PRO A 351 -18.66 -7.24 -1.03
N VAL A 352 -18.19 -8.28 -0.34
CA VAL A 352 -16.91 -8.95 -0.63
C VAL A 352 -17.04 -10.44 -0.36
N LEU A 353 -16.53 -11.25 -1.28
CA LEU A 353 -16.36 -12.69 -1.09
C LEU A 353 -14.98 -12.93 -0.49
N CYS A 354 -14.93 -13.29 0.79
CA CYS A 354 -13.71 -13.68 1.49
C CYS A 354 -13.55 -15.21 1.45
N ILE A 355 -12.65 -15.69 0.61
CA ILE A 355 -12.33 -17.12 0.47
C ILE A 355 -11.14 -17.46 1.35
N VAL A 356 -11.36 -18.29 2.37
CA VAL A 356 -10.33 -18.74 3.30
C VAL A 356 -9.92 -20.17 2.97
N LEU A 357 -8.69 -20.34 2.46
CA LEU A 357 -8.08 -21.64 2.25
C LEU A 357 -7.58 -22.19 3.59
N LYS A 358 -8.33 -23.10 4.20
CA LYS A 358 -8.04 -23.68 5.51
C LYS A 358 -7.37 -25.04 5.37
N ASN A 359 -6.06 -25.07 5.63
CA ASN A 359 -5.25 -26.30 5.60
C ASN A 359 -4.48 -26.55 6.91
N ASN A 360 -4.67 -25.69 7.91
CA ASN A 360 -3.98 -25.70 9.20
C ASN A 360 -2.45 -25.78 9.05
N ARG A 361 -1.88 -25.19 7.98
CA ARG A 361 -0.45 -25.33 7.65
C ARG A 361 0.13 -24.08 6.99
N MET A 362 1.23 -23.58 7.54
CA MET A 362 2.03 -22.51 6.93
C MET A 362 2.93 -23.06 5.81
N GLY A 363 2.33 -23.34 4.65
CA GLY A 363 2.94 -24.14 3.58
C GLY A 363 4.23 -23.55 2.95
N MET A 364 4.40 -22.22 2.96
CA MET A 364 5.57 -21.56 2.35
C MET A 364 6.74 -21.31 3.32
N THR A 365 6.52 -21.37 4.63
CA THR A 365 7.51 -20.96 5.66
C THR A 365 8.10 -22.13 6.45
N GLY A 366 7.93 -23.36 5.97
CA GLY A 366 8.44 -24.58 6.60
C GLY A 366 7.37 -25.59 7.01
N GLY A 367 6.09 -25.30 6.81
CA GLY A 367 5.01 -26.27 7.01
C GLY A 367 4.57 -26.45 8.45
N GLN A 368 4.83 -25.46 9.30
CA GLN A 368 4.36 -25.44 10.69
C GLN A 368 2.83 -25.49 10.75
N PRO A 369 2.24 -26.07 11.82
CA PRO A 369 0.80 -26.03 12.01
C PRO A 369 0.31 -24.59 12.20
N ALA A 370 -0.80 -24.24 11.57
CA ALA A 370 -1.52 -23.01 11.82
C ALA A 370 -2.62 -23.25 12.88
N TYR A 371 -3.01 -22.17 13.58
CA TYR A 371 -4.14 -22.22 14.50
C TYR A 371 -5.45 -22.40 13.74
N ASP A 372 -6.41 -23.08 14.37
CA ASP A 372 -7.75 -23.24 13.80
C ASP A 372 -8.48 -21.89 13.74
N VAL A 373 -8.56 -21.34 12.54
CA VAL A 373 -9.18 -20.04 12.24
C VAL A 373 -10.66 -20.00 12.60
N MET A 374 -11.37 -21.14 12.59
CA MET A 374 -12.81 -21.20 12.89
C MET A 374 -13.14 -20.71 14.29
N ARG A 375 -12.22 -20.87 15.25
CA ARG A 375 -12.39 -20.38 16.63
C ARG A 375 -12.56 -18.86 16.69
N TYR A 376 -12.05 -18.14 15.69
CA TYR A 376 -12.03 -16.68 15.58
C TYR A 376 -13.07 -16.12 14.59
N LEU A 377 -13.73 -16.98 13.80
CA LEU A 377 -14.67 -16.57 12.76
C LEU A 377 -16.15 -16.81 13.07
N ARG A 378 -16.49 -17.38 14.23
CA ARG A 378 -17.90 -17.70 14.57
C ARG A 378 -18.85 -16.51 14.46
N TRP A 379 -18.39 -15.29 14.70
CA TRP A 379 -19.20 -14.07 14.59
C TRP A 379 -19.52 -13.69 13.14
N ALA A 380 -18.71 -14.15 12.17
CA ALA A 380 -18.87 -13.88 10.74
C ALA A 380 -19.80 -14.89 10.04
N ASP A 381 -20.28 -15.90 10.77
CA ASP A 381 -21.12 -17.00 10.29
C ASP A 381 -20.66 -17.57 8.94
N PRO A 382 -19.41 -18.07 8.85
CA PRO A 382 -18.85 -18.48 7.58
C PRO A 382 -19.55 -19.73 7.04
N THR A 383 -19.75 -19.76 5.72
CA THR A 383 -20.09 -21.01 5.03
C THR A 383 -18.85 -21.89 4.99
N VAL A 384 -18.97 -23.15 5.41
CA VAL A 384 -17.84 -24.10 5.46
C VAL A 384 -18.11 -25.24 4.48
N CYS A 385 -17.15 -25.52 3.60
CA CYS A 385 -17.23 -26.65 2.68
C CYS A 385 -15.88 -27.34 2.50
N SER A 386 -15.91 -28.57 1.99
CA SER A 386 -14.70 -29.31 1.63
C SER A 386 -14.16 -28.79 0.29
N ALA A 387 -12.83 -28.75 0.15
CA ALA A 387 -12.18 -28.43 -1.12
C ALA A 387 -12.47 -29.47 -2.23
N ASP A 388 -12.87 -30.69 -1.86
CA ASP A 388 -13.22 -31.77 -2.78
C ASP A 388 -14.72 -31.77 -3.17
N ASP A 389 -15.53 -30.87 -2.62
CA ASP A 389 -16.97 -30.77 -2.88
C ASP A 389 -17.26 -29.76 -4.00
N ALA A 390 -17.08 -30.20 -5.24
CA ALA A 390 -17.21 -29.36 -6.43
C ALA A 390 -18.60 -28.70 -6.56
N ASP A 391 -19.68 -29.41 -6.21
CA ASP A 391 -21.04 -28.88 -6.31
C ASP A 391 -21.23 -27.70 -5.33
N THR A 392 -20.80 -27.88 -4.07
CA THR A 392 -20.86 -26.79 -3.08
C THR A 392 -19.94 -25.63 -3.46
N LEU A 393 -18.73 -25.89 -3.98
CA LEU A 393 -17.84 -24.84 -4.48
C LEU A 393 -18.52 -24.01 -5.57
N ASP A 394 -19.24 -24.66 -6.47
CA ASP A 394 -19.99 -23.97 -7.52
C ASP A 394 -21.13 -23.12 -6.92
N GLU A 395 -21.81 -23.56 -5.87
CA GLU A 395 -22.85 -22.77 -5.22
C GLU A 395 -22.31 -21.55 -4.46
N VAL A 396 -21.19 -21.70 -3.74
CA VAL A 396 -20.71 -20.68 -2.79
C VAL A 396 -19.73 -19.67 -3.38
N LEU A 397 -19.02 -20.01 -4.46
CA LEU A 397 -18.03 -19.13 -5.08
C LEU A 397 -18.66 -18.13 -6.06
N VAL A 398 -19.61 -17.35 -5.56
CA VAL A 398 -20.37 -16.36 -6.33
C VAL A 398 -20.24 -14.97 -5.71
N MET A 399 -20.41 -13.93 -6.52
CA MET A 399 -20.36 -12.54 -6.02
C MET A 399 -21.54 -12.28 -5.07
N PRO A 400 -21.28 -11.90 -3.81
CA PRO A 400 -22.35 -11.70 -2.84
C PRO A 400 -22.88 -10.26 -2.87
N GLU A 401 -24.11 -10.06 -2.38
CA GLU A 401 -24.71 -8.72 -2.19
C GLU A 401 -24.33 -8.07 -0.84
N ALA A 402 -23.70 -8.84 0.04
CA ALA A 402 -23.28 -8.48 1.40
C ALA A 402 -21.93 -9.17 1.69
N PRO A 403 -21.18 -8.79 2.75
CA PRO A 403 -19.95 -9.49 3.09
C PRO A 403 -20.21 -10.97 3.37
N CYS A 404 -19.47 -11.84 2.70
CA CYS A 404 -19.61 -13.29 2.79
C CYS A 404 -18.24 -13.92 3.02
N THR A 405 -18.13 -14.79 4.02
CA THR A 405 -16.92 -15.58 4.28
C THR A 405 -17.19 -17.04 3.96
N VAL A 406 -16.35 -17.61 3.08
CA VAL A 406 -16.37 -19.03 2.75
C VAL A 406 -15.06 -19.64 3.21
N VAL A 407 -15.14 -20.61 4.12
CA VAL A 407 -13.99 -21.37 4.60
C VAL A 407 -13.96 -22.71 3.89
N ILE A 408 -12.93 -22.92 3.09
CA ILE A 408 -12.75 -24.13 2.29
C ILE A 408 -11.69 -24.99 2.97
N GLU A 409 -12.10 -26.16 3.43
CA GLU A 409 -11.23 -27.09 4.16
C GLU A 409 -10.53 -28.06 3.22
N GLY A 410 -9.20 -28.11 3.29
CA GLY A 410 -8.40 -29.02 2.47
C GLY A 410 -7.21 -29.55 3.25
N ARG A 411 -6.83 -30.81 3.02
CA ARG A 411 -5.64 -31.40 3.64
C ARG A 411 -4.48 -31.38 2.67
N CYS A 412 -3.43 -30.63 3.00
CA CYS A 412 -2.21 -30.64 2.20
C CYS A 412 -1.57 -32.04 2.19
N PRO A 413 -1.02 -32.49 1.04
CA PRO A 413 -0.33 -33.78 0.96
C PRO A 413 0.92 -33.80 1.85
N GLU A 414 1.20 -34.96 2.44
CA GLU A 414 2.41 -35.16 3.25
C GLU A 414 3.66 -35.03 2.38
N GLY A 415 4.61 -34.20 2.80
CA GLY A 415 5.80 -33.91 1.99
C GLY A 415 5.53 -33.11 0.71
N GLY A 416 4.31 -32.59 0.51
CA GLY A 416 3.93 -31.82 -0.68
C GLY A 416 4.89 -30.68 -0.98
N GLN A 417 5.36 -30.63 -2.23
CA GLN A 417 6.21 -29.56 -2.74
C GLN A 417 5.48 -28.81 -3.86
N HIS A 418 5.54 -27.49 -3.80
CA HIS A 418 5.06 -26.62 -4.87
C HIS A 418 5.76 -26.96 -6.19
N GLU A 419 5.00 -27.08 -7.28
CA GLU A 419 5.55 -27.49 -8.56
C GLU A 419 6.46 -26.42 -9.16
N THR A 420 7.47 -26.89 -9.89
CA THR A 420 8.31 -26.08 -10.78
C THR A 420 7.96 -26.47 -12.20
N VAL A 421 7.37 -25.55 -12.96
CA VAL A 421 6.88 -25.80 -14.32
C VAL A 421 7.76 -25.06 -15.31
N ALA A 422 8.23 -25.76 -16.34
CA ALA A 422 9.01 -25.17 -17.42
C ALA A 422 8.15 -24.17 -18.22
N CYS A 423 8.75 -23.05 -18.63
CA CYS A 423 8.07 -22.01 -19.40
C CYS A 423 7.93 -22.36 -20.89
#